data_AF-V9EPX4-F1
#
_entry.id   AF-V9EPX4-F1
#
_cell.length_a   1.000
_cell.length_b   1.000
_cell.length_c   1.000
_cell.angle_alpha   90.00
_cell.angle_beta   90.00
_cell.angle_gamma   90.00
#
_symmetry.space_group_name_H-M   'P 1'
#
loop_
_entity.id
_entity.type
_entity.pdbx_description
1 polymer ?
#
loop_
_entity_poly.entity_id
_entity_poly.type
_entity_poly.pdbx_seq_one_letter_code
_entity_poly.pdbx_strand_id
1 'polypeptide(L)'
;MGRYTSVQTFSDQDAQGAAVAYTAASSATGSSASDTKDGKFHVNRVENVSGSSAGAGSGDFHTYRASRRREMERVAAMEQRYKENKAQQEFEVKRKRNAEEFEAKMHKRAEKRRRRKERAKARTMDGEEEEEKNSADSKEHVPETPGGVPEIPNDGSFLKKMLALQKEKENKE
;
A
#
# COMPACT_ATOMS: atom_id res chain seq x y z
N MET A 1 -12.92 -52.15 3.61
CA MET A 1 -12.64 -50.75 4.04
C MET A 1 -11.35 -50.26 3.38
N GLY A 2 -11.43 -49.54 2.27
CA GLY A 2 -10.27 -48.87 1.65
C GLY A 2 -9.97 -47.56 2.39
N ARG A 3 -8.73 -47.38 2.84
CA ARG A 3 -8.25 -46.15 3.48
C ARG A 3 -7.79 -45.21 2.35
N TYR A 4 -8.61 -44.23 1.97
CA TYR A 4 -8.15 -43.17 1.08
C TYR A 4 -7.22 -42.24 1.87
N THR A 5 -5.92 -42.27 1.57
CA THR A 5 -4.96 -41.27 2.04
C THR A 5 -5.14 -40.02 1.19
N SER A 6 -5.66 -38.94 1.77
CA SER A 6 -5.70 -37.62 1.13
C SER A 6 -4.27 -37.12 0.94
N VAL A 7 -3.82 -37.00 -0.31
CA VAL A 7 -2.57 -36.33 -0.64
C VAL A 7 -2.78 -34.83 -0.41
N GLN A 8 -2.16 -34.27 0.63
CA GLN A 8 -2.08 -32.82 0.82
C GLN A 8 -1.19 -32.25 -0.29
N THR A 9 -1.80 -31.65 -1.31
CA THR A 9 -1.07 -30.89 -2.32
C THR A 9 -0.69 -29.54 -1.70
N PHE A 10 0.59 -29.37 -1.34
CA PHE A 10 1.15 -28.06 -1.02
C PHE A 10 1.24 -27.24 -2.32
N SER A 11 0.15 -26.57 -2.68
CA SER A 11 0.18 -25.56 -3.74
C SER A 11 0.87 -24.32 -3.19
N ASP A 12 2.09 -24.07 -3.63
CA ASP A 12 2.81 -22.82 -3.34
C ASP A 12 2.03 -21.66 -4.00
N GLN A 13 1.28 -20.89 -3.21
CA GLN A 13 0.41 -19.82 -3.73
C GLN A 13 1.20 -18.60 -4.23
N ASP A 14 2.49 -18.54 -3.90
CA ASP A 14 3.40 -17.43 -4.27
C ASP A 14 4.27 -17.75 -5.49
N ALA A 15 4.08 -18.91 -6.12
CA ALA A 15 4.77 -19.26 -7.36
C ALA A 15 4.21 -18.43 -8.53
N GLN A 16 4.64 -17.17 -8.63
CA GLN A 16 4.65 -16.39 -9.87
C GLN A 16 5.73 -16.97 -10.80
N GLY A 17 5.64 -18.27 -11.08
CA GLY A 17 6.49 -18.94 -12.05
C GLY A 17 6.10 -18.39 -13.42
N ALA A 18 7.00 -17.64 -14.05
CA ALA A 18 6.84 -17.26 -15.44
C ALA A 18 6.60 -18.55 -16.24
N ALA A 19 5.37 -18.75 -16.70
CA ALA A 19 5.03 -19.89 -17.54
C ALA A 19 5.79 -19.72 -18.85
N VAL A 20 6.94 -20.39 -18.97
CA VAL A 20 7.67 -20.47 -20.23
C VAL A 20 6.85 -21.38 -21.13
N ALA A 21 6.02 -20.79 -21.98
CA ALA A 21 5.20 -21.54 -22.93
C ALA A 21 6.10 -22.35 -23.87
N TYR A 22 5.92 -23.67 -23.88
CA TYR A 22 6.64 -24.60 -24.77
C TYR A 22 6.01 -24.59 -26.19
N THR A 23 5.76 -23.42 -26.75
CA THR A 23 5.34 -23.31 -28.16
C THR A 23 6.54 -22.87 -28.98
N ALA A 24 7.09 -23.85 -29.68
CA ALA A 24 8.20 -23.69 -30.61
C ALA A 24 7.90 -22.68 -31.72
N ALA A 25 8.95 -21.94 -32.07
CA ALA A 25 9.23 -21.31 -33.36
C ALA A 25 8.43 -20.06 -33.81
N SER A 26 9.23 -19.01 -34.09
CA SER A 26 9.01 -17.90 -35.03
C SER A 26 7.79 -17.00 -34.87
N SER A 27 8.01 -15.80 -34.33
CA SER A 27 7.71 -14.50 -34.97
C SER A 27 7.62 -13.38 -33.91
N ALA A 28 7.91 -12.16 -34.33
CA ALA A 28 8.27 -11.02 -33.49
C ALA A 28 7.11 -10.34 -32.73
N THR A 29 7.54 -9.43 -31.84
CA THR A 29 6.87 -8.21 -31.31
C THR A 29 5.91 -8.31 -30.12
N GLY A 30 6.39 -7.79 -28.98
CA GLY A 30 5.59 -7.42 -27.80
C GLY A 30 6.43 -6.55 -26.86
N SER A 31 6.30 -5.23 -27.00
CA SER A 31 7.02 -4.19 -26.27
C SER A 31 6.60 -4.09 -24.80
N SER A 32 7.54 -4.31 -23.88
CA SER A 32 7.49 -3.83 -22.49
C SER A 32 8.83 -3.15 -22.18
N ALA A 33 8.72 -1.95 -21.63
CA ALA A 33 9.79 -0.98 -21.46
C ALA A 33 10.85 -1.38 -20.43
N SER A 34 12.07 -0.86 -20.68
CA SER A 34 13.13 -0.55 -19.71
C SER A 34 13.57 -1.67 -18.76
N ASP A 35 14.49 -2.54 -19.22
CA ASP A 35 15.78 -2.87 -18.56
C ASP A 35 16.53 -4.03 -19.25
N THR A 36 16.57 -4.07 -20.59
CA THR A 36 17.14 -5.19 -21.34
C THR A 36 18.32 -4.75 -22.20
N LYS A 37 19.46 -4.43 -21.58
CA LYS A 37 20.73 -4.32 -22.34
C LYS A 37 21.52 -5.62 -22.41
N ASP A 38 21.25 -6.61 -21.55
CA ASP A 38 21.96 -7.90 -21.54
C ASP A 38 21.00 -9.10 -21.67
N GLY A 39 20.05 -9.01 -22.60
CA GLY A 39 19.09 -10.09 -22.90
C GLY A 39 19.69 -11.26 -23.70
N LYS A 40 21.02 -11.40 -23.74
CA LYS A 40 21.67 -12.53 -24.42
C LYS A 40 21.76 -13.67 -23.43
N PHE A 41 21.12 -14.80 -23.74
CA PHE A 41 21.20 -16.01 -22.92
C PHE A 41 22.68 -16.35 -22.65
N HIS A 42 23.12 -16.12 -21.42
CA HIS A 42 24.48 -16.41 -21.00
C HIS A 42 24.57 -17.89 -20.68
N VAL A 43 24.99 -18.67 -21.68
CA VAL A 43 25.37 -20.07 -21.48
C VAL A 43 26.62 -20.08 -20.60
N ASN A 44 26.48 -20.51 -19.35
CA ASN A 44 27.63 -20.78 -18.48
C ASN A 44 28.35 -22.04 -18.94
N ARG A 45 29.12 -21.93 -20.04
CA ARG A 45 29.97 -23.01 -20.53
C ARG A 45 31.26 -23.03 -19.71
N VAL A 46 31.49 -24.13 -19.00
CA VAL A 46 32.74 -24.35 -18.27
C VAL A 46 33.72 -25.04 -19.23
N GLU A 47 34.88 -24.41 -19.46
CA GLU A 47 35.85 -24.88 -20.44
C GLU A 47 36.78 -25.97 -19.89
N ASN A 48 37.08 -25.95 -18.58
CA ASN A 48 38.02 -26.87 -17.94
C ASN A 48 37.29 -27.89 -17.05
N VAL A 49 36.52 -28.79 -17.67
CA VAL A 49 35.79 -29.85 -16.95
C VAL A 49 36.64 -31.11 -16.89
N SER A 50 37.01 -31.56 -15.68
CA SER A 50 37.66 -32.86 -15.47
C SER A 50 36.65 -34.01 -15.64
N GLY A 51 37.15 -35.19 -16.01
CA GLY A 51 36.29 -36.36 -16.20
C GLY A 51 35.52 -36.75 -14.94
N SER A 52 34.31 -37.27 -15.07
CA SER A 52 33.42 -37.56 -13.93
C SER A 52 33.96 -38.59 -12.95
N SER A 53 34.91 -39.42 -13.36
CA SER A 53 35.60 -40.41 -12.53
C SER A 53 37.05 -40.01 -12.19
N ALA A 54 37.47 -38.79 -12.53
CA ALA A 54 38.79 -38.29 -12.17
C ALA A 54 38.86 -38.01 -10.67
N GLY A 55 40.01 -38.28 -10.04
CA GLY A 55 40.25 -37.93 -8.64
C GLY A 55 40.36 -36.43 -8.40
N ALA A 56 40.38 -36.01 -7.14
CA ALA A 56 40.55 -34.61 -6.77
C ALA A 56 41.93 -34.08 -7.18
N GLY A 57 41.94 -33.05 -8.03
CA GLY A 57 43.12 -32.29 -8.40
C GLY A 57 43.48 -31.23 -7.36
N SER A 58 44.72 -30.75 -7.39
CA SER A 58 45.20 -29.70 -6.48
C SER A 58 44.46 -28.36 -6.63
N GLY A 59 43.86 -28.10 -7.80
CA GLY A 59 43.09 -26.89 -8.08
C GLY A 59 41.61 -26.95 -7.68
N ASP A 60 41.07 -28.13 -7.40
CA ASP A 60 39.62 -28.34 -7.20
C ASP A 60 39.10 -27.64 -5.94
N PHE A 61 39.94 -27.52 -4.93
CA PHE A 61 39.58 -26.77 -3.73
C PHE A 61 39.32 -25.28 -4.04
N HIS A 62 40.15 -24.67 -4.88
CA HIS A 62 40.01 -23.25 -5.21
C HIS A 62 38.82 -22.99 -6.13
N THR A 63 38.53 -23.91 -7.06
CA THR A 63 37.34 -23.82 -7.92
C THR A 63 36.06 -23.93 -7.11
N TYR A 64 35.98 -24.88 -6.16
CA TYR A 64 34.86 -25.00 -5.21
C TYR A 64 34.71 -23.75 -4.34
N ARG A 65 35.81 -23.21 -3.80
CA ARG A 65 35.76 -22.00 -2.97
C ARG A 65 35.19 -20.81 -3.74
N ALA A 66 35.60 -20.64 -5.00
CA ALA A 66 35.11 -19.58 -5.86
C ALA A 66 33.64 -19.78 -6.25
N SER A 67 33.26 -21.00 -6.65
CA SER A 67 31.87 -21.31 -7.03
C SER A 67 30.91 -21.16 -5.85
N ARG A 68 31.30 -21.65 -4.67
CA ARG A 68 30.52 -21.50 -3.44
C ARG A 68 30.32 -20.03 -3.07
N ARG A 69 31.35 -19.20 -3.18
CA ARG A 69 31.23 -17.76 -2.92
C ARG A 69 30.22 -17.10 -3.85
N ARG A 70 30.34 -17.35 -5.16
CA ARG A 70 29.40 -16.83 -6.17
C ARG A 70 27.96 -17.28 -5.88
N GLU A 71 27.78 -18.53 -5.47
CA GLU A 71 26.46 -19.07 -5.15
C GLU A 71 25.87 -18.45 -3.88
N MET A 72 26.67 -18.27 -2.82
CA MET A 72 26.21 -17.59 -1.60
C MET A 72 25.84 -16.13 -1.87
N GLU A 73 26.63 -15.41 -2.68
CA GLU A 73 26.32 -14.05 -3.11
C GLU A 73 25.01 -14.00 -3.92
N ARG A 74 24.82 -14.96 -4.85
CA ARG A 74 23.60 -15.08 -5.65
C ARG A 74 22.37 -15.32 -4.77
N VAL A 75 22.45 -16.26 -3.83
CA VAL A 75 21.36 -16.56 -2.89
C VAL A 75 21.07 -15.37 -2.00
N ALA A 76 22.09 -14.71 -1.45
CA ALA A 76 21.92 -13.53 -0.62
C ALA A 76 21.23 -12.38 -1.38
N ALA A 77 21.61 -12.12 -2.64
CA ALA A 77 20.97 -11.12 -3.47
C ALA A 77 19.50 -11.46 -3.78
N MET A 78 19.19 -12.74 -4.01
CA MET A 78 17.82 -13.21 -4.21
C MET A 78 16.97 -13.01 -2.95
N GLU A 79 17.50 -13.36 -1.78
CA GLU A 79 16.82 -13.18 -0.49
C GLU A 79 16.59 -11.70 -0.17
N GLN A 80 17.55 -10.83 -0.46
CA GLN A 80 17.40 -9.38 -0.27
C GLN A 80 16.27 -8.82 -1.14
N ARG A 81 16.28 -9.14 -2.45
CA ARG A 81 15.21 -8.73 -3.37
C ARG A 81 13.84 -9.26 -2.94
N TYR A 82 13.78 -10.50 -2.46
CA TYR A 82 12.53 -11.07 -1.94
C TYR A 82 12.01 -10.30 -0.73
N LYS A 83 12.87 -9.96 0.23
CA LYS A 83 12.50 -9.16 1.41
C LYS A 83 12.02 -7.77 1.02
N GLU A 84 12.70 -7.10 0.09
CA GLU A 84 12.31 -5.78 -0.43
C GLU A 84 10.94 -5.84 -1.13
N ASN A 85 10.75 -6.80 -2.03
CA ASN A 85 9.48 -6.99 -2.74
C ASN A 85 8.33 -7.29 -1.78
N LYS A 86 8.56 -8.15 -0.77
CA LYS A 86 7.56 -8.45 0.24
C LYS A 86 7.19 -7.22 1.06
N ALA A 87 8.17 -6.45 1.52
CA ALA A 87 7.94 -5.22 2.28
C ALA A 87 7.16 -4.18 1.45
N GLN A 88 7.48 -4.05 0.15
CA GLN A 88 6.78 -3.17 -0.77
C GLN A 88 5.32 -3.62 -0.98
N GLN A 89 5.08 -4.91 -1.18
CA GLN A 89 3.72 -5.45 -1.31
C GLN A 89 2.88 -5.22 -0.04
N GLU A 90 3.45 -5.48 1.14
CA GLU A 90 2.78 -5.23 2.42
C GLU A 90 2.44 -3.74 2.60
N PHE A 91 3.37 -2.85 2.22
CA PHE A 91 3.15 -1.41 2.25
C PHE A 91 2.03 -0.98 1.31
N GLU A 92 2.01 -1.49 0.08
CA GLU A 92 0.97 -1.18 -0.90
C GLU A 92 -0.41 -1.68 -0.48
N VAL A 93 -0.50 -2.89 0.07
CA VAL A 93 -1.74 -3.44 0.63
C VAL A 93 -2.24 -2.56 1.77
N LYS A 94 -1.36 -2.17 2.71
CA LYS A 94 -1.73 -1.28 3.81
C LYS A 94 -2.19 0.09 3.32
N ARG A 95 -1.51 0.66 2.31
CA ARG A 95 -1.88 1.94 1.69
C ARG A 95 -3.26 1.88 1.04
N LYS A 96 -3.54 0.82 0.27
CA LYS A 96 -4.85 0.60 -0.38
C LYS A 96 -5.96 0.48 0.67
N ARG A 97 -5.76 -0.36 1.69
CA ARG A 97 -6.73 -0.51 2.80
C ARG A 97 -7.04 0.82 3.48
N ASN A 98 -6.03 1.61 3.81
CA ASN A 98 -6.23 2.92 4.45
C ASN A 98 -7.01 3.88 3.56
N ALA A 99 -6.74 3.88 2.24
CA ALA A 99 -7.47 4.70 1.27
C ALA A 99 -8.94 4.27 1.20
N GLU A 100 -9.22 2.97 1.10
CA GLU A 100 -10.59 2.41 1.09
C GLU A 100 -11.36 2.75 2.37
N GLU A 101 -10.73 2.64 3.55
CA GLU A 101 -11.35 3.02 4.82
C GLU A 101 -11.67 4.51 4.88
N PHE A 102 -10.81 5.37 4.33
CA PHE A 102 -11.06 6.80 4.24
C PHE A 102 -12.20 7.13 3.27
N GLU A 103 -12.20 6.53 2.08
CA GLU A 103 -13.25 6.67 1.08
C GLU A 103 -14.61 6.20 1.61
N ALA A 104 -14.67 5.06 2.31
CA ALA A 104 -15.89 4.56 2.94
C ALA A 104 -16.43 5.55 3.99
N LYS A 105 -15.54 6.13 4.83
CA LYS A 105 -15.92 7.16 5.80
C LYS A 105 -16.41 8.44 5.11
N MET A 106 -15.75 8.86 4.02
CA MET A 106 -16.14 10.04 3.26
C MET A 106 -17.46 9.85 2.53
N HIS A 107 -17.69 8.69 1.92
CA HIS A 107 -18.95 8.32 1.28
C HIS A 107 -20.10 8.34 2.30
N LYS A 108 -19.92 7.72 3.47
CA LYS A 108 -20.92 7.74 4.56
C LYS A 108 -21.23 9.16 5.04
N ARG A 109 -20.24 10.04 5.13
CA ARG A 109 -20.44 11.46 5.49
C ARG A 109 -21.15 12.23 4.37
N ALA A 110 -20.78 12.00 3.12
CA ALA A 110 -21.42 12.62 1.95
C ALA A 110 -22.90 12.21 1.83
N GLU A 111 -23.21 10.92 2.01
CA GLU A 111 -24.57 10.40 2.00
C GLU A 111 -25.42 10.99 3.13
N LYS A 112 -24.87 11.09 4.36
CA LYS A 112 -25.55 11.78 5.47
C LYS A 112 -25.86 13.25 5.13
N ARG A 113 -24.93 13.97 4.49
CA ARG A 113 -25.16 15.35 4.04
C ARG A 113 -26.23 15.41 2.94
N ARG A 114 -26.22 14.48 1.98
CA ARG A 114 -27.24 14.39 0.93
C ARG A 114 -28.64 14.16 1.52
N ARG A 115 -28.80 13.19 2.43
CA ARG A 115 -30.05 12.92 3.13
C ARG A 115 -30.56 14.11 3.95
N ARG A 116 -29.65 14.86 4.61
CA ARG A 116 -30.02 16.10 5.33
C ARG A 116 -30.52 17.18 4.37
N LYS A 117 -29.86 17.38 3.22
CA LYS A 117 -30.29 18.33 2.19
C LYS A 117 -31.64 17.95 1.58
N GLU A 118 -31.87 16.67 1.27
CA GLU A 118 -33.16 16.16 0.78
C GLU A 118 -34.28 16.40 1.79
N ARG A 119 -34.05 16.13 3.08
CA ARG A 119 -35.02 16.40 4.15
C ARG A 119 -35.31 17.89 4.32
N ALA A 120 -34.29 18.75 4.24
CA ALA A 120 -34.48 20.19 4.33
C ALA A 120 -35.30 20.71 3.13
N LYS A 121 -35.02 20.24 1.91
CA LYS A 121 -35.81 20.57 0.72
C LYS A 121 -37.27 20.11 0.82
N ALA A 122 -37.51 18.91 1.34
CA ALA A 122 -38.86 18.42 1.56
C ALA A 122 -39.62 19.31 2.57
N ARG A 123 -38.97 19.69 3.69
CA ARG A 123 -39.56 20.60 4.68
C ARG A 123 -39.87 21.99 4.12
N THR A 124 -39.01 22.54 3.26
CA THR A 124 -39.29 23.83 2.60
C THR A 124 -40.41 23.75 1.57
N MET A 125 -40.75 22.56 1.07
CA MET A 125 -41.90 22.37 0.17
C MET A 125 -43.19 22.02 0.91
N ASP A 126 -43.10 21.44 2.12
CA ASP A 126 -44.25 21.06 2.96
C ASP A 126 -44.61 22.10 4.05
N GLY A 127 -43.82 23.15 4.28
CA GLY A 127 -44.05 24.06 5.42
C GLY A 127 -43.62 25.51 5.21
N GLU A 128 -44.58 26.35 4.82
CA GLU A 128 -44.65 27.80 5.11
C GLU A 128 -45.24 28.10 6.51
N GLU A 129 -45.42 27.09 7.38
CA GLU A 129 -45.95 27.28 8.73
C GLU A 129 -45.02 26.64 9.78
N GLU A 130 -44.72 27.40 10.85
CA GLU A 130 -43.97 27.04 12.06
C GLU A 130 -42.43 27.26 12.03
N GLU A 131 -42.02 28.53 11.88
CA GLU A 131 -40.81 29.05 12.52
C GLU A 131 -41.11 29.42 13.99
N GLU A 132 -40.51 28.69 14.93
CA GLU A 132 -39.87 29.18 16.16
C GLU A 132 -39.82 28.06 17.21
N LYS A 133 -38.75 28.03 18.00
CA LYS A 133 -38.44 27.07 19.08
C LYS A 133 -37.75 25.78 18.60
N ASN A 134 -36.42 25.83 18.50
CA ASN A 134 -35.53 24.83 19.11
C ASN A 134 -34.06 25.20 18.81
N SER A 135 -33.57 26.24 19.48
CA SER A 135 -32.15 26.61 19.53
C SER A 135 -31.66 26.62 20.98
N ALA A 136 -31.87 25.52 21.69
CA ALA A 136 -31.28 25.26 22.99
C ALA A 136 -30.79 23.82 23.00
N ASP A 137 -29.55 23.63 23.47
CA ASP A 137 -28.88 22.35 23.67
C ASP A 137 -28.06 21.79 22.49
N SER A 138 -26.92 22.43 22.24
CA SER A 138 -25.71 21.72 21.81
C SER A 138 -24.49 22.41 22.42
N LYS A 139 -24.27 22.19 23.73
CA LYS A 139 -22.96 22.44 24.35
C LYS A 139 -21.99 21.40 23.78
N GLU A 140 -21.26 21.78 22.73
CA GLU A 140 -20.16 20.99 22.20
C GLU A 140 -19.09 20.82 23.30
N HIS A 141 -18.87 19.57 23.71
CA HIS A 141 -17.73 19.20 24.53
C HIS A 141 -16.47 19.29 23.66
N VAL A 142 -15.76 20.40 23.76
CA VAL A 142 -14.46 20.62 23.12
C VAL A 142 -13.44 19.77 23.89
N PRO A 143 -12.68 18.87 23.23
CA PRO A 143 -11.65 18.11 23.91
C PRO A 143 -10.57 19.07 24.45
N GLU A 144 -10.28 18.96 25.73
CA GLU A 144 -9.23 19.76 26.37
C GLU A 144 -7.88 19.05 26.18
N THR A 145 -6.86 19.79 25.71
CA THR A 145 -5.47 19.31 25.71
C THR A 145 -4.96 19.24 27.17
N PRO A 146 -3.93 18.42 27.49
CA PRO A 146 -3.45 18.20 28.87
C PRO A 146 -2.90 19.45 29.60
N GLY A 147 -3.01 20.64 29.01
CA GLY A 147 -2.69 21.94 29.60
C GLY A 147 -3.90 22.84 29.89
N GLY A 148 -5.14 22.34 29.79
CA GLY A 148 -6.36 23.08 30.17
C GLY A 148 -6.72 24.26 29.24
N VAL A 149 -6.09 24.34 28.07
CA VAL A 149 -6.44 25.32 27.03
C VAL A 149 -7.49 24.67 26.13
N PRO A 150 -8.70 25.27 25.98
CA PRO A 150 -9.71 24.75 25.07
C PRO A 150 -9.17 24.78 23.64
N GLU A 151 -9.26 23.67 22.92
CA GLU A 151 -8.82 23.58 21.54
C GLU A 151 -9.55 24.63 20.69
N ILE A 152 -8.78 25.54 20.09
CA ILE A 152 -9.32 26.54 19.18
C ILE A 152 -9.73 25.83 17.90
N PRO A 153 -11.02 25.88 17.48
CA PRO A 153 -11.46 25.27 16.23
C PRO A 153 -10.70 25.89 15.06
N ASN A 154 -10.15 25.06 14.17
CA ASN A 154 -9.42 25.49 12.97
C ASN A 154 -10.36 25.96 11.84
N ASP A 155 -11.41 26.71 12.20
CA ASP A 155 -12.45 27.24 11.31
C ASP A 155 -12.33 28.77 11.14
N GLY A 156 -11.23 29.37 11.61
CA GLY A 156 -10.98 30.82 11.54
C GLY A 156 -11.79 31.66 12.54
N SER A 157 -12.60 31.04 13.41
CA SER A 157 -13.41 31.70 14.43
C SER A 157 -12.57 32.53 15.41
N PHE A 158 -11.34 32.10 15.71
CA PHE A 158 -10.39 32.81 16.56
C PHE A 158 -9.89 34.11 15.93
N LEU A 159 -9.52 34.09 14.65
CA LEU A 159 -9.12 35.30 13.91
C LEU A 159 -10.25 36.33 13.88
N LYS A 160 -11.49 35.87 13.72
CA LYS A 160 -12.68 36.74 13.75
C LYS A 160 -12.87 37.41 15.12
N LYS A 161 -12.65 36.68 16.22
CA LYS A 161 -12.69 37.24 17.58
C LYS A 161 -11.57 38.26 17.81
N MET A 162 -10.35 37.97 17.35
CA MET A 162 -9.21 38.89 17.48
C MET A 162 -9.41 40.18 16.68
N LEU A 163 -9.95 40.09 15.46
CA LEU A 163 -10.27 41.26 14.64
C LEU A 163 -11.37 42.12 15.28
N ALA A 164 -12.37 41.49 15.88
CA ALA A 164 -13.43 42.20 16.60
C ALA A 164 -12.87 42.96 17.81
N LEU A 165 -11.99 42.33 18.59
CA LEU A 165 -11.30 42.97 19.72
C LEU A 165 -10.40 44.14 19.28
N GLN A 166 -9.74 44.05 18.12
CA GLN A 166 -8.99 45.18 17.56
C GLN A 166 -9.90 46.36 17.23
N LYS A 167 -11.03 46.10 16.55
CA LYS A 167 -12.02 47.15 16.24
C LYS A 167 -12.63 47.78 17.49
N GLU A 168 -12.89 46.99 18.52
CA GLU A 168 -13.39 47.50 19.80
C GLU A 168 -12.36 48.36 20.54
N LYS A 169 -11.06 48.08 20.37
CA LYS A 169 -9.99 48.92 20.90
C LYS A 169 -9.83 50.22 20.10
N GLU A 170 -9.87 50.14 18.78
CA GLU A 170 -9.84 51.31 17.88
C GLU A 170 -11.05 52.24 18.10
N ASN A 171 -12.22 51.69 18.44
CA ASN A 171 -13.41 52.49 18.77
C ASN A 171 -13.41 53.03 20.21
N LYS A 172 -12.48 52.59 21.06
CA LYS A 172 -12.33 53.06 22.46
C LYS A 172 -11.21 54.10 22.61
N GLU A 173 -10.35 54.26 21.62
CA GLU A 173 -9.41 55.38 21.46
C GLU A 173 -10.09 56.54 20.70
#